data_AF-A0A285VCW6-F1
#
_entry.id   AF-A0A285VCW6-F1
#
_cell.length_a   1.000
_cell.length_b   1.000
_cell.length_c   1.000
_cell.angle_alpha   90.00
_cell.angle_beta   90.00
_cell.angle_gamma   90.00
#
_symmetry.space_group_name_H-M   'P 1'
#
loop_
_entity.id
_entity.type
_entity.pdbx_description
1 polymer ?
#
loop_
_entity_poly.entity_id
_entity_poly.type
_entity_poly.pdbx_seq_one_letter_code
_entity_poly.pdbx_strand_id
1 'polypeptide(L)'
;MRRLSRTTGLLLGSVAALSIAAAPALAAVNLKSAPSVSFSGASATVSGGNFSGLGNIPVTGQLSVTGLANYACHNNGNPENVVPGQNPVQAQGGLSDPIALDTSKNGRATVPSITVFITAPPTPSAQSVGCGGKGAVNNWTVALTSLEATNATFVVREGGVRLFEWAYVKGGSATGTLVFP
;
A
#
# COMPACT_ATOMS: atom_id res chain seq x y z
N MET A 1 7.60 -43.25 41.30
CA MET A 1 7.89 -41.86 41.70
C MET A 1 8.20 -41.03 40.45
N ARG A 2 7.55 -39.85 40.32
CA ARG A 2 7.87 -38.66 39.47
C ARG A 2 7.85 -38.86 37.93
N ARG A 3 6.71 -38.64 37.25
CA ARG A 3 6.02 -37.39 36.79
C ARG A 3 6.40 -36.98 35.35
N LEU A 4 5.49 -37.29 34.41
CA LEU A 4 5.37 -36.69 33.07
C LEU A 4 5.08 -35.18 33.20
N SER A 5 5.79 -34.34 32.46
CA SER A 5 5.48 -32.91 32.29
C SER A 5 4.94 -32.67 30.88
N ARG A 6 3.63 -32.48 30.76
CA ARG A 6 2.97 -31.88 29.59
C ARG A 6 3.01 -30.37 29.77
N THR A 7 3.56 -29.64 28.81
CA THR A 7 3.46 -28.17 28.77
C THR A 7 2.56 -27.78 27.60
N THR A 8 1.31 -27.48 27.93
CA THR A 8 0.29 -26.91 27.06
C THR A 8 0.54 -25.40 26.97
N GLY A 9 0.84 -24.87 25.78
CA GLY A 9 0.97 -23.43 25.54
C GLY A 9 -0.36 -22.81 25.13
N LEU A 10 -0.87 -21.90 25.97
CA LEU A 10 -2.15 -21.19 25.84
C LEU A 10 -1.98 -19.87 25.03
N LEU A 11 -2.92 -19.64 24.10
CA LEU A 11 -3.66 -18.41 23.75
C LEU A 11 -2.99 -17.02 23.89
N LEU A 12 -2.99 -16.24 22.80
CA LEU A 12 -3.33 -14.81 22.82
C LEU A 12 -4.07 -14.44 21.52
N GLY A 13 -5.38 -14.19 21.66
CA GLY A 13 -6.23 -13.62 20.62
C GLY A 13 -6.21 -12.11 20.69
N SER A 14 -5.88 -11.46 19.58
CA SER A 14 -5.92 -10.01 19.43
C SER A 14 -7.31 -9.58 18.99
N VAL A 15 -8.16 -9.17 19.93
CA VAL A 15 -9.41 -8.46 19.62
C VAL A 15 -9.02 -7.02 19.28
N ALA A 16 -8.99 -6.69 17.98
CA ALA A 16 -8.83 -5.32 17.53
C ALA A 16 -10.11 -4.53 17.84
N ALA A 17 -10.02 -3.57 18.76
CA ALA A 17 -11.10 -2.67 19.11
C ALA A 17 -11.44 -1.76 17.93
N LEU A 18 -12.64 -1.92 17.38
CA LEU A 18 -13.20 -1.07 16.33
C LEU A 18 -13.79 0.18 16.99
N SER A 19 -13.00 1.25 17.13
CA SER A 19 -13.47 2.54 17.60
C SER A 19 -14.21 3.28 16.47
N ILE A 20 -15.54 3.19 16.44
CA ILE A 20 -16.39 3.98 15.54
C ILE A 20 -16.60 5.34 16.21
N ALA A 21 -15.73 6.31 15.93
CA ALA A 21 -15.98 7.71 16.28
C ALA A 21 -16.98 8.29 15.27
N ALA A 22 -18.22 8.52 15.71
CA ALA A 22 -19.23 9.23 14.93
C ALA A 22 -18.98 10.73 15.06
N ALA A 23 -18.37 11.35 14.05
CA ALA A 23 -18.27 12.80 13.95
C ALA A 23 -19.44 13.36 13.10
N PRO A 24 -19.97 14.55 13.43
CA PRO A 24 -21.01 15.20 12.64
C PRO A 24 -20.40 15.80 11.35
N ALA A 25 -20.61 15.17 10.20
CA ALA A 25 -20.24 15.73 8.88
C ALA A 25 -21.37 16.59 8.31
N LEU A 26 -21.01 17.81 7.94
CA LEU A 26 -21.65 18.54 6.84
C LEU A 26 -20.79 18.44 5.56
N ALA A 27 -20.20 17.28 5.29
CA ALA A 27 -19.59 17.02 3.99
C ALA A 27 -20.72 16.86 2.96
N ALA A 28 -20.66 17.60 1.85
CA ALA A 28 -21.73 17.51 0.85
C ALA A 28 -21.67 16.20 0.06
N VAL A 29 -20.60 15.43 0.19
CA VAL A 29 -20.36 14.14 -0.47
C VAL A 29 -20.73 12.98 0.43
N ASN A 30 -21.57 12.10 -0.08
CA ASN A 30 -22.01 10.88 0.58
C ASN A 30 -21.45 9.65 -0.14
N LEU A 31 -20.81 8.76 0.62
CA LEU A 31 -20.37 7.45 0.14
C LEU A 31 -21.56 6.50 0.01
N LYS A 32 -21.69 5.84 -1.14
CA LYS A 32 -22.71 4.80 -1.41
C LYS A 32 -22.11 3.40 -1.46
N SER A 33 -20.88 3.28 -1.94
CA SER A 33 -20.09 2.05 -1.85
C SER A 33 -18.61 2.40 -1.84
N ALA A 34 -17.79 1.64 -1.12
CA ALA A 34 -16.34 1.83 -1.11
C ALA A 34 -15.72 1.44 -2.46
N PRO A 35 -14.61 2.08 -2.87
CA PRO A 35 -13.80 1.61 -3.98
C PRO A 35 -13.09 0.29 -3.62
N SER A 36 -12.63 -0.43 -4.63
CA SER A 36 -11.79 -1.63 -4.47
C SER A 36 -10.43 -1.40 -5.12
N VAL A 37 -9.42 -2.12 -4.65
CA VAL A 37 -8.07 -2.11 -5.22
C VAL A 37 -7.63 -3.53 -5.56
N SER A 38 -7.04 -3.69 -6.75
CA SER A 38 -6.31 -4.90 -7.14
C SER A 38 -4.82 -4.60 -7.27
N PHE A 39 -3.98 -5.56 -6.88
CA PHE A 39 -2.52 -5.47 -6.99
C PHE A 39 -2.03 -6.44 -8.06
N SER A 40 -1.10 -6.02 -8.92
CA SER A 40 -0.50 -6.86 -9.96
C SER A 40 0.96 -6.48 -10.19
N GLY A 41 1.89 -7.34 -9.75
CA GLY A 41 3.33 -7.05 -9.83
C GLY A 41 3.67 -5.69 -9.22
N ALA A 42 4.23 -4.79 -10.02
CA ALA A 42 4.65 -3.44 -9.64
C ALA A 42 3.52 -2.38 -9.71
N SER A 43 2.24 -2.77 -9.79
CA SER A 43 1.14 -1.81 -9.86
C SER A 43 -0.01 -2.14 -8.92
N ALA A 44 -0.81 -1.11 -8.63
CA ALA A 44 -2.12 -1.25 -8.04
C ALA A 44 -3.15 -0.44 -8.85
N THR A 45 -4.35 -0.98 -8.98
CA THR A 45 -5.47 -0.36 -9.69
C THR A 45 -6.63 -0.18 -8.72
N VAL A 46 -7.08 1.07 -8.55
CA VAL A 46 -8.34 1.38 -7.84
C VAL A 46 -9.47 1.54 -8.85
N SER A 47 -10.67 1.06 -8.51
CA SER A 47 -11.88 1.27 -9.32
C SER A 47 -13.15 1.06 -8.48
N GLY A 48 -14.31 1.30 -9.10
CA GLY A 48 -15.60 1.11 -8.44
C GLY A 48 -15.89 2.27 -7.51
N GLY A 49 -16.50 2.03 -6.35
CA GLY A 49 -16.79 3.09 -5.37
C GLY A 49 -17.77 4.16 -5.87
N ASN A 50 -18.91 4.30 -5.21
CA ASN A 50 -19.95 5.22 -5.65
C ASN A 50 -20.10 6.36 -4.65
N PHE A 51 -20.16 7.59 -5.16
CA PHE A 51 -20.29 8.81 -4.40
C PHE A 51 -21.47 9.62 -4.94
N SER A 52 -22.17 10.32 -4.06
CA SER A 52 -23.19 11.30 -4.45
C SER A 52 -22.94 12.59 -3.71
N GLY A 53 -22.96 13.74 -4.39
CA GLY A 53 -22.72 15.03 -3.77
C GLY A 53 -23.91 15.96 -3.89
N LEU A 54 -24.16 16.75 -2.86
CA LEU A 54 -25.18 17.80 -2.85
C LEU A 54 -24.58 19.19 -3.13
N GLY A 55 -23.26 19.32 -3.00
CA GLY A 55 -22.53 20.58 -3.09
C GLY A 55 -22.14 20.96 -4.52
N ASN A 56 -21.54 22.15 -4.64
CA ASN A 56 -20.94 22.67 -5.88
C ASN A 56 -19.40 22.66 -5.83
N ILE A 57 -18.82 22.12 -4.76
CA ILE A 57 -17.37 22.08 -4.60
C ILE A 57 -16.82 20.88 -5.38
N PRO A 58 -15.75 21.05 -6.18
CA PRO A 58 -15.15 19.94 -6.90
C PRO A 58 -14.65 18.86 -5.95
N VAL A 59 -14.99 17.61 -6.29
CA VAL A 59 -14.51 16.42 -5.59
C VAL A 59 -13.46 15.74 -6.45
N THR A 60 -12.36 15.34 -5.83
CA THR A 60 -11.27 14.64 -6.52
C THR A 60 -10.89 13.35 -5.83
N GLY A 61 -10.46 12.36 -6.61
CA GLY A 61 -9.87 11.11 -6.13
C GLY A 61 -8.40 11.03 -6.51
N GLN A 62 -7.55 10.46 -5.65
CA GLN A 62 -6.14 10.26 -5.92
C GLN A 62 -5.66 8.93 -5.34
N LEU A 63 -4.88 8.18 -6.12
CA LEU A 63 -4.28 6.92 -5.71
C LEU A 63 -2.78 7.10 -5.47
N SER A 64 -2.29 6.61 -4.34
CA SER A 64 -0.86 6.44 -4.06
C SER A 64 -0.54 4.97 -3.83
N VAL A 65 0.63 4.51 -4.28
CA VAL A 65 1.04 3.11 -4.20
C VAL A 65 2.47 3.02 -3.69
N THR A 66 2.72 2.07 -2.79
CA THR A 66 4.05 1.76 -2.28
C THR A 66 4.30 0.26 -2.37
N GLY A 67 5.56 -0.13 -2.31
CA GLY A 67 5.94 -1.53 -2.41
C GLY A 67 7.40 -1.79 -2.09
N LEU A 68 7.84 -2.98 -2.45
CA LEU A 68 9.18 -3.48 -2.17
C LEU A 68 9.87 -3.90 -3.46
N ALA A 69 11.17 -3.70 -3.49
CA ALA A 69 12.10 -4.17 -4.49
C ALA A 69 12.98 -5.25 -3.86
N ASN A 70 13.02 -6.43 -4.48
CA ASN A 70 13.90 -7.52 -4.08
C ASN A 70 15.10 -7.57 -5.03
N TYR A 71 16.24 -7.97 -4.48
CA TYR A 71 17.50 -8.03 -5.20
C TYR A 71 18.14 -9.40 -5.04
N ALA A 72 18.91 -9.81 -6.04
CA ALA A 72 19.87 -10.91 -5.95
C ALA A 72 21.27 -10.35 -5.73
N CYS A 73 22.07 -11.10 -5.00
CA CYS A 73 23.48 -10.86 -4.75
C CYS A 73 24.30 -11.80 -5.64
N HIS A 74 25.19 -11.24 -6.44
CA HIS A 74 26.12 -11.97 -7.30
C HIS A 74 27.54 -11.87 -6.73
N ASN A 75 28.21 -13.00 -6.52
CA ASN A 75 29.59 -12.98 -6.04
C ASN A 75 30.56 -12.67 -7.20
N ASN A 76 31.34 -11.60 -7.07
CA ASN A 76 32.27 -11.17 -8.11
C ASN A 76 33.41 -12.18 -8.33
N GLY A 77 33.79 -12.95 -7.32
CA GLY A 77 34.80 -14.01 -7.40
C GLY A 77 34.27 -15.33 -7.97
N ASN A 78 32.95 -15.52 -7.99
CA ASN A 78 32.28 -16.64 -8.66
C ASN A 78 30.89 -16.20 -9.13
N PRO A 79 30.75 -15.70 -10.38
CA PRO A 79 29.50 -15.14 -10.89
C PRO A 79 28.32 -16.12 -10.93
N GLU A 80 28.58 -17.43 -10.93
CA GLU A 80 27.55 -18.47 -10.87
C GLU A 80 26.92 -18.57 -9.48
N ASN A 81 27.60 -18.05 -8.44
CA ASN A 81 27.09 -18.02 -7.08
C ASN A 81 26.16 -16.81 -6.89
N VAL A 82 24.87 -17.05 -7.14
CA VAL A 82 23.78 -16.08 -6.95
C VAL A 82 22.97 -16.46 -5.72
N VAL A 83 22.84 -15.53 -4.77
CA VAL A 83 22.03 -15.71 -3.57
C VAL A 83 20.98 -14.61 -3.45
N PRO A 84 19.79 -14.87 -2.87
CA PRO A 84 18.82 -13.81 -2.60
C PRO A 84 19.38 -12.76 -1.63
N GLY A 85 19.08 -11.49 -1.88
CA GLY A 85 19.25 -10.43 -0.89
C GLY A 85 18.34 -10.70 0.30
N GLN A 86 18.85 -10.46 1.51
CA GLN A 86 18.14 -10.72 2.76
C GLN A 86 17.25 -9.56 3.17
N ASN A 87 17.56 -8.35 2.69
CA ASN A 87 16.83 -7.14 3.04
C ASN A 87 16.13 -6.58 1.80
N PRO A 88 14.80 -6.72 1.69
CA PRO A 88 14.01 -6.00 0.69
C PRO A 88 14.21 -4.49 0.84
N VAL A 89 14.25 -3.78 -0.28
CA VAL A 89 14.39 -2.32 -0.30
C VAL A 89 13.05 -1.70 -0.63
N GLN A 90 12.73 -0.58 0.02
CA GLN A 90 11.52 0.15 -0.33
C GLN A 90 11.57 0.64 -1.78
N ALA A 91 10.53 0.33 -2.55
CA ALA A 91 10.40 0.82 -3.92
C ALA A 91 10.10 2.31 -3.95
N GLN A 92 10.39 2.96 -5.07
CA GLN A 92 9.94 4.34 -5.29
C GLN A 92 8.42 4.32 -5.47
N GLY A 93 7.73 5.06 -4.61
CA GLY A 93 6.27 5.14 -4.61
C GLY A 93 5.71 5.79 -5.88
N GLY A 94 4.50 5.39 -6.25
CA GLY A 94 3.74 5.99 -7.34
C GLY A 94 2.59 6.84 -6.81
N LEU A 95 2.20 7.86 -7.57
CA LEU A 95 1.06 8.74 -7.29
C LEU A 95 0.34 9.06 -8.60
N SER A 96 -0.99 8.96 -8.61
CA SER A 96 -1.79 9.44 -9.73
C SER A 96 -1.97 10.96 -9.67
N ASP A 97 -2.27 11.57 -10.81
CA ASP A 97 -2.90 12.88 -10.78
C ASP A 97 -4.27 12.80 -10.09
N PRO A 98 -4.72 13.90 -9.45
CA PRO A 98 -6.09 13.99 -8.96
C PRO A 98 -7.08 13.90 -10.13
N ILE A 99 -8.03 12.98 -10.03
CA ILE A 99 -9.12 12.86 -11.00
C ILE A 99 -10.38 13.55 -10.47
N ALA A 100 -11.14 14.21 -11.33
CA ALA A 100 -12.44 14.76 -10.94
C ALA A 100 -13.47 13.63 -10.75
N LEU A 101 -14.22 13.69 -9.65
CA LEU A 101 -15.40 12.88 -9.41
C LEU A 101 -16.60 13.82 -9.51
N ASP A 102 -17.38 13.72 -10.59
CA ASP A 102 -18.51 14.62 -10.82
C ASP A 102 -19.69 14.31 -9.91
N THR A 103 -19.60 14.82 -8.68
CA THR A 103 -20.64 14.74 -7.67
C THR A 103 -21.36 16.07 -7.49
N SER A 104 -21.21 17.02 -8.42
CA SER A 104 -21.77 18.37 -8.28
C SER A 104 -23.29 18.36 -8.47
N LYS A 105 -24.02 19.20 -7.71
CA LYS A 105 -25.48 19.44 -7.90
C LYS A 105 -26.36 18.18 -7.92
N ASN A 106 -26.24 17.30 -6.93
CA ASN A 106 -26.88 15.97 -6.89
C ASN A 106 -26.27 14.95 -7.86
N GLY A 107 -25.07 15.24 -8.38
CA GLY A 107 -24.30 14.35 -9.22
C GLY A 107 -23.92 13.05 -8.51
N ARG A 108 -23.74 12.01 -9.31
CA ARG A 108 -23.25 10.71 -8.88
C ARG A 108 -22.00 10.38 -9.66
N ALA A 109 -20.95 10.01 -8.94
CA ALA A 109 -19.68 9.61 -9.53
C ALA A 109 -19.32 8.19 -9.10
N THR A 110 -18.77 7.44 -10.04
CA THR A 110 -18.07 6.19 -9.79
C THR A 110 -16.58 6.44 -10.00
N VAL A 111 -15.71 5.90 -9.14
CA VAL A 111 -14.26 5.98 -9.34
C VAL A 111 -13.91 5.20 -10.61
N PRO A 112 -13.35 5.87 -11.65
CA PRO A 112 -12.86 5.16 -12.82
C PRO A 112 -11.66 4.30 -12.44
N SER A 113 -11.25 3.41 -13.34
CA SER A 113 -10.02 2.64 -13.14
C SER A 113 -8.80 3.56 -13.20
N ILE A 114 -8.10 3.69 -12.07
CA ILE A 114 -6.82 4.40 -11.97
C ILE A 114 -5.74 3.38 -11.62
N THR A 115 -4.74 3.25 -12.48
CA THR A 115 -3.59 2.37 -12.23
C THR A 115 -2.36 3.21 -11.94
N VAL A 116 -1.66 2.87 -10.87
CA VAL A 116 -0.40 3.50 -10.47
C VAL A 116 0.68 2.44 -10.36
N PHE A 117 1.86 2.78 -10.88
CA PHE A 117 3.05 1.92 -10.86
C PHE A 117 4.05 2.44 -9.84
N ILE A 118 4.68 1.52 -9.11
CA ILE A 118 5.93 1.80 -8.41
C ILE A 118 7.10 1.60 -9.37
N THR A 119 8.23 2.23 -9.08
CA THR A 119 9.47 2.04 -9.84
C THR A 119 10.58 1.51 -8.95
N ALA A 120 11.59 0.91 -9.57
CA ALA A 120 12.77 0.45 -8.85
C ALA A 120 13.46 1.65 -8.19
N PRO A 121 13.90 1.54 -6.93
CA PRO A 121 14.71 2.57 -6.29
C PRO A 121 16.10 2.61 -6.95
N PRO A 122 16.90 3.67 -6.70
CA PRO A 122 18.31 3.66 -7.06
C PRO A 122 18.99 2.38 -6.58
N THR A 123 19.88 1.81 -7.40
CA THR A 123 20.53 0.53 -7.09
C THR A 123 21.21 0.59 -5.72
N PRO A 124 20.79 -0.25 -4.76
CA PRO A 124 21.32 -0.24 -3.40
C PRO A 124 22.75 -0.77 -3.37
N SER A 125 23.43 -0.59 -2.24
CA SER A 125 24.71 -1.28 -2.03
C SER A 125 24.48 -2.75 -1.71
N ALA A 126 25.47 -3.59 -2.01
CA ALA A 126 25.45 -5.00 -1.64
C ALA A 126 25.22 -5.18 -0.13
N GLN A 127 25.82 -4.32 0.69
CA GLN A 127 25.65 -4.39 2.14
C GLN A 127 24.22 -4.03 2.58
N SER A 128 23.54 -3.06 1.95
CA SER A 128 22.19 -2.67 2.37
C SER A 128 21.15 -3.74 2.07
N VAL A 129 21.32 -4.51 0.98
CA VAL A 129 20.46 -5.67 0.67
C VAL A 129 20.87 -6.96 1.41
N GLY A 130 21.91 -6.89 2.26
CA GLY A 130 22.36 -8.02 3.07
C GLY A 130 23.27 -9.02 2.36
N CYS A 131 23.93 -8.63 1.27
CA CYS A 131 24.93 -9.49 0.62
C CYS A 131 26.19 -9.61 1.49
N GLY A 132 26.60 -10.86 1.78
CA GLY A 132 27.98 -11.21 2.10
C GLY A 132 28.59 -10.73 3.43
N GLY A 133 27.81 -10.54 4.50
CA GLY A 133 28.37 -10.32 5.85
C GLY A 133 29.29 -9.09 6.02
N LYS A 134 30.00 -8.99 7.14
CA LYS A 134 30.94 -7.86 7.39
C LYS A 134 32.16 -7.99 6.47
N GLY A 135 32.29 -7.07 5.50
CA GLY A 135 33.44 -6.99 4.58
C GLY A 135 33.11 -7.20 3.09
N ALA A 136 31.84 -7.41 2.73
CA ALA A 136 31.42 -7.74 1.37
C ALA A 136 31.38 -6.59 0.34
N VAL A 137 31.76 -5.37 0.73
CA VAL A 137 31.45 -4.15 -0.02
C VAL A 137 31.95 -4.16 -1.48
N ASN A 138 32.99 -4.95 -1.79
CA ASN A 138 33.56 -5.06 -3.13
C ASN A 138 33.47 -6.47 -3.77
N ASN A 139 33.00 -7.47 -3.02
CA ASN A 139 32.95 -8.87 -3.50
C ASN A 139 31.58 -9.26 -4.04
N TRP A 140 30.59 -8.38 -3.92
CA TRP A 140 29.22 -8.65 -4.34
C TRP A 140 28.67 -7.51 -5.17
N THR A 141 27.94 -7.86 -6.22
CA THR A 141 27.10 -6.96 -7.00
C THR A 141 25.63 -7.30 -6.78
N VAL A 142 24.74 -6.33 -7.03
CA VAL A 142 23.30 -6.52 -6.84
C VAL A 142 22.56 -6.36 -8.16
N ALA A 143 21.54 -7.21 -8.36
CA ALA A 143 20.65 -7.14 -9.50
C ALA A 143 19.20 -7.15 -9.00
N LEU A 144 18.35 -6.25 -9.51
CA LEU A 144 16.93 -6.24 -9.20
C LEU A 144 16.30 -7.54 -9.71
N THR A 145 15.58 -8.26 -8.86
CA THR A 145 14.89 -9.51 -9.23
C THR A 145 13.39 -9.33 -9.38
N SER A 146 12.78 -8.54 -8.49
CA SER A 146 11.35 -8.31 -8.54
C SER A 146 10.98 -6.96 -7.95
N LEU A 147 9.85 -6.44 -8.42
CA LEU A 147 9.22 -5.24 -7.91
C LEU A 147 7.75 -5.55 -7.62
N GLU A 148 7.31 -5.30 -6.39
CA GLU A 148 6.00 -5.71 -5.92
C GLU A 148 5.30 -4.58 -5.16
N ALA A 149 4.15 -4.15 -5.67
CA ALA A 149 3.26 -3.24 -4.97
C ALA A 149 2.59 -3.97 -3.80
N THR A 150 2.74 -3.44 -2.60
CA THR A 150 2.25 -4.09 -1.36
C THR A 150 1.18 -3.28 -0.66
N ASN A 151 1.19 -1.94 -0.81
CA ASN A 151 0.19 -1.07 -0.20
C ASN A 151 -0.30 -0.02 -1.20
N ALA A 152 -1.55 0.37 -1.06
CA ALA A 152 -2.14 1.49 -1.79
C ALA A 152 -3.00 2.33 -0.86
N THR A 153 -3.04 3.65 -1.08
CA THR A 153 -3.94 4.57 -0.40
C THR A 153 -4.73 5.36 -1.42
N PHE A 154 -6.06 5.26 -1.34
CA PHE A 154 -6.96 6.08 -2.15
C PHE A 154 -7.59 7.17 -1.29
N VAL A 155 -7.48 8.42 -1.72
CA VAL A 155 -7.96 9.59 -0.99
C VAL A 155 -8.99 10.32 -1.83
N VAL A 156 -10.12 10.67 -1.22
CA VAL A 156 -11.14 11.54 -1.82
C VAL A 156 -11.15 12.88 -1.10
N ARG A 157 -11.12 13.97 -1.86
CA ARG A 157 -11.10 15.35 -1.36
C ARG A 157 -12.25 16.16 -1.93
N GLU A 158 -12.76 17.12 -1.17
CA GLU A 158 -13.70 18.16 -1.63
C GLU A 158 -13.07 19.52 -1.33
N GLY A 159 -12.82 20.32 -2.37
CA GLY A 159 -12.18 21.64 -2.18
C GLY A 159 -10.80 21.57 -1.52
N GLY A 160 -10.07 20.47 -1.72
CA GLY A 160 -8.77 20.20 -1.11
C GLY A 160 -8.84 19.53 0.28
N VAL A 161 -9.98 19.56 0.95
CA VAL A 161 -10.19 18.91 2.25
C VAL A 161 -10.37 17.41 2.05
N ARG A 162 -9.61 16.60 2.79
CA ARG A 162 -9.74 15.13 2.77
C ARG A 162 -11.06 14.73 3.44
N LEU A 163 -11.87 13.96 2.73
CA LEU A 163 -13.16 13.45 3.22
C LEU A 163 -13.10 11.94 3.54
N PHE A 164 -12.47 11.19 2.64
CA PHE A 164 -12.37 9.73 2.75
C PHE A 164 -10.95 9.28 2.46
N GLU A 165 -10.52 8.25 3.18
CA GLU A 165 -9.25 7.58 2.94
C GLU A 165 -9.42 6.07 3.08
N TRP A 166 -8.90 5.33 2.11
CA TRP A 166 -8.83 3.87 2.18
C TRP A 166 -7.39 3.43 2.06
N ALA A 167 -6.94 2.66 3.05
CA ALA A 167 -5.68 1.95 3.02
C ALA A 167 -5.94 0.49 2.59
N TYR A 168 -5.17 0.04 1.60
CA TYR A 168 -5.21 -1.30 1.04
C TYR A 168 -3.85 -1.95 1.22
N VAL A 169 -3.86 -3.21 1.66
CA VAL A 169 -2.67 -4.07 1.75
C VAL A 169 -2.89 -5.26 0.83
N LYS A 170 -1.88 -5.64 0.04
CA LYS A 170 -1.95 -6.79 -0.86
C LYS A 170 -2.28 -8.06 -0.06
N GLY A 171 -3.33 -8.78 -0.48
CA GLY A 171 -3.82 -9.98 0.19
C GLY A 171 -4.54 -9.72 1.52
N GLY A 172 -4.64 -8.46 1.96
CA GLY A 172 -5.37 -8.05 3.16
C GLY A 172 -6.75 -7.47 2.84
N SER A 173 -7.53 -7.21 3.89
CA SER A 173 -8.79 -6.47 3.78
C SER A 173 -8.54 -4.97 3.63
N ALA A 174 -9.41 -4.29 2.87
CA ALA A 174 -9.41 -2.84 2.81
C ALA A 174 -9.82 -2.22 4.15
N THR A 175 -9.06 -1.24 4.63
CA THR A 175 -9.41 -0.46 5.82
C THR A 175 -9.76 0.96 5.39
N GLY A 176 -11.05 1.30 5.40
CA GLY A 176 -11.54 2.63 5.09
C GLY A 176 -11.75 3.44 6.36
N THR A 177 -11.27 4.68 6.37
CA THR A 177 -11.52 5.65 7.46
C THR A 177 -12.21 6.89 6.90
N LEU A 178 -13.30 7.30 7.55
CA LEU A 178 -13.87 8.63 7.38
C LEU A 178 -12.96 9.61 8.09
N VAL A 179 -12.33 10.50 7.33
CA VAL A 179 -11.47 11.53 7.91
C VAL A 179 -12.25 12.83 7.86
N PHE A 180 -12.81 13.20 9.00
CA PHE A 180 -13.42 14.50 9.17
C PHE A 180 -12.28 15.52 9.43
N PRO A 181 -12.38 16.75 8.89
CA PRO A 181 -11.59 17.87 9.40
C PRO A 181 -11.91 18.16 10.86
#